data_AF-R5GXR2-F1
#
_entry.id   AF-R5GXR2-F1
#
_cell.length_a   1.000
_cell.length_b   1.000
_cell.length_c   1.000
_cell.angle_alpha   90.00
_cell.angle_beta   90.00
_cell.angle_gamma   90.00
#
_symmetry.space_group_name_H-M   'P 1'
#
loop_
_entity.id
_entity.type
_entity.pdbx_description
1 polymer ?
#
loop_
_entity_poly.entity_id
_entity_poly.type
_entity_poly.pdbx_seq_one_letter_code
_entity_poly.pdbx_strand_id
1 'polypeptide(L)'
;MANEQELPDDRKEKEEIIRNFRLMDDTFMSKVFEDKACAELLLRIILGRDDLTVQEAVTQYELKNIQGRSAKLDIYAVDSTGAKYDVEVQRSDKGAVPKRGRYNSSLLDCNTLDTGDNFEKLPKTYVIFITENDYFRAGLPMCTITRCITNMGNAVYGDESGIIYVNGANRDDSAVGKLMQDFFCKNPHKMNYELLSRRTEYFKESKEGVDTMCKLMEDYADKRAKSIAVELWKDGIRDVERISRLTKLPLDEVKKLFDTKSA
;
A
#
# COMPACT_ATOMS: atom_id res chain seq x y z
N MET A 1 -12.80 -6.62 -29.07
CA MET A 1 -11.71 -6.80 -30.03
C MET A 1 -10.54 -6.00 -29.50
N ALA A 2 -9.42 -6.67 -29.24
CA ALA A 2 -8.24 -6.07 -28.61
C ALA A 2 -7.69 -4.95 -29.50
N ASN A 3 -7.35 -3.82 -28.91
CA ASN A 3 -6.72 -2.70 -29.58
C ASN A 3 -5.24 -3.04 -29.80
N GLU A 4 -4.94 -3.85 -30.82
CA GLU A 4 -3.59 -4.36 -31.15
C GLU A 4 -2.68 -3.34 -31.86
N GLN A 5 -2.72 -2.07 -31.46
CA GLN A 5 -1.74 -1.08 -31.89
C GLN A 5 -1.30 -0.21 -30.72
N GLU A 6 -0.73 -0.82 -29.67
CA GLU A 6 0.30 -0.10 -28.91
C GLU A 6 1.44 0.23 -29.87
N LEU A 7 1.72 1.51 -30.08
CA LEU A 7 2.91 1.94 -30.82
C LEU A 7 4.15 1.39 -30.08
N PRO A 8 5.14 0.80 -30.77
CA PRO A 8 6.34 0.23 -30.14
C PRO A 8 7.14 1.17 -29.22
N ASP A 9 6.86 2.46 -29.29
CA ASP A 9 7.43 3.53 -28.46
C ASP A 9 6.77 3.58 -27.07
N ASP A 10 5.44 3.41 -26.99
CA ASP A 10 4.66 3.45 -25.75
C ASP A 10 5.00 2.29 -24.81
N ARG A 11 5.15 1.08 -25.37
CA ARG A 11 5.55 -0.09 -24.59
C ARG A 11 6.96 0.08 -23.98
N LYS A 12 7.91 0.62 -24.74
CA LYS A 12 9.28 0.86 -24.25
C LYS A 12 9.30 1.88 -23.12
N GLU A 13 8.51 2.95 -23.22
CA GLU A 13 8.37 3.94 -22.15
C GLU A 13 7.79 3.31 -20.87
N LYS A 14 6.73 2.48 -20.98
CA LYS A 14 6.17 1.74 -19.86
C LYS A 14 7.20 0.80 -19.21
N GLU A 15 7.95 0.06 -20.02
CA GLU A 15 9.02 -0.83 -19.53
C GLU A 15 10.11 -0.05 -18.77
N GLU A 16 10.49 1.14 -19.23
CA GLU A 16 11.45 2.01 -18.51
C GLU A 16 10.90 2.53 -17.17
N ILE A 17 9.62 2.90 -17.13
CA ILE A 17 8.93 3.26 -15.89
C ILE A 17 8.91 2.07 -14.92
N ILE A 18 8.57 0.87 -15.41
CA ILE A 18 8.51 -0.36 -14.61
C ILE A 18 9.87 -0.67 -13.98
N ARG A 19 10.96 -0.55 -14.74
CA ARG A 19 12.33 -0.74 -14.23
C ARG A 19 12.65 0.21 -13.09
N ASN A 20 12.08 1.42 -13.09
CA ASN A 20 12.34 2.46 -12.10
C ASN A 20 11.49 2.37 -10.81
N PHE A 21 10.44 1.55 -10.77
CA PHE A 21 9.65 1.36 -9.55
C PHE A 21 10.48 0.81 -8.39
N ARG A 22 10.07 1.16 -7.18
CA ARG A 22 10.63 0.67 -5.91
C ARG A 22 9.48 0.13 -5.05
N LEU A 23 9.75 -0.62 -3.99
CA LEU A 23 8.70 -1.04 -3.05
C LEU A 23 8.16 0.14 -2.21
N MET A 24 8.77 1.32 -2.32
CA MET A 24 8.20 2.57 -1.82
C MET A 24 7.08 3.15 -2.70
N ASP A 25 6.88 2.63 -3.92
CA ASP A 25 5.85 3.12 -4.84
C ASP A 25 4.60 2.24 -4.75
N ASP A 26 3.48 2.82 -4.30
CA ASP A 26 2.24 2.12 -3.90
C ASP A 26 1.77 1.05 -4.90
N THR A 27 1.78 1.37 -6.20
CA THR A 27 1.35 0.44 -7.26
C THR A 27 2.22 -0.81 -7.32
N PHE A 28 3.54 -0.63 -7.21
CA PHE A 28 4.48 -1.73 -7.31
C PHE A 28 4.51 -2.56 -6.04
N MET A 29 4.51 -1.89 -4.89
CA MET A 29 4.37 -2.50 -3.57
C MET A 29 3.12 -3.38 -3.51
N SER A 30 1.96 -2.85 -3.91
CA SER A 30 0.71 -3.61 -3.92
C SER A 30 0.85 -4.91 -4.73
N LYS A 31 1.52 -4.91 -5.88
CA LYS A 31 1.69 -6.13 -6.68
C LYS A 31 2.69 -7.13 -6.09
N VAL A 32 3.77 -6.64 -5.49
CA VAL A 32 4.76 -7.50 -4.84
C VAL A 32 4.13 -8.20 -3.63
N PHE A 33 3.41 -7.46 -2.79
CA PHE A 33 2.83 -7.94 -1.54
C PHE A 33 1.45 -8.64 -1.69
N GLU A 34 0.92 -8.78 -2.91
CA GLU A 34 -0.15 -9.76 -3.20
C GLU A 34 0.29 -11.20 -2.88
N ASP A 35 1.60 -11.47 -2.89
CA ASP A 35 2.15 -12.72 -2.38
C ASP A 35 2.30 -12.65 -0.85
N LYS A 36 1.50 -13.45 -0.15
CA LYS A 36 1.51 -13.53 1.32
C LYS A 36 2.88 -13.84 1.91
N ALA A 37 3.74 -14.58 1.19
CA ALA A 37 5.07 -14.91 1.68
C ALA A 37 5.95 -13.64 1.81
N CYS A 38 5.75 -12.65 0.92
CA CYS A 38 6.43 -11.36 1.02
C CYS A 38 5.96 -10.59 2.26
N ALA A 39 4.65 -10.59 2.55
CA ALA A 39 4.10 -9.97 3.75
C ALA A 39 4.58 -10.67 5.04
N GLU A 40 4.67 -12.00 5.04
CA GLU A 40 5.24 -12.77 6.15
C GLU A 40 6.69 -12.39 6.42
N LEU A 41 7.55 -12.41 5.38
CA LEU A 41 8.94 -12.02 5.51
C LEU A 41 9.09 -10.60 6.08
N LEU A 42 8.29 -9.65 5.57
CA LEU A 42 8.25 -8.27 6.05
C LEU A 42 7.95 -8.19 7.55
N LEU A 43 6.89 -8.86 8.00
CA LEU A 43 6.47 -8.85 9.40
C LEU A 43 7.49 -9.56 10.31
N ARG A 44 8.06 -10.69 9.86
CA ARG A 44 9.13 -11.40 10.61
C ARG A 44 10.33 -10.48 10.88
N ILE A 45 10.77 -9.75 9.86
CA ILE A 45 11.92 -8.84 9.96
C ILE A 45 11.60 -7.66 10.88
N ILE A 46 10.45 -6.99 10.71
CA ILE A 46 10.08 -5.81 11.49
C ILE A 46 9.83 -6.18 12.97
N LEU A 47 9.21 -7.32 13.24
CA LEU A 47 8.85 -7.72 14.60
C LEU A 47 9.94 -8.57 15.28
N GLY A 48 10.96 -9.02 14.54
CA GLY A 48 11.99 -9.93 15.06
C GLY A 48 11.41 -11.28 15.50
N ARG A 49 10.43 -11.81 14.75
CA ARG A 49 9.64 -13.01 15.10
C ARG A 49 9.75 -14.04 13.98
N ASP A 50 10.77 -14.89 14.02
CA ASP A 50 10.96 -15.95 13.03
C ASP A 50 9.86 -17.02 13.03
N ASP A 51 9.09 -17.10 14.11
CA ASP A 51 7.96 -18.01 14.31
C ASP A 51 6.63 -17.47 13.73
N LEU A 52 6.57 -16.19 13.35
CA LEU A 52 5.34 -15.58 12.82
C LEU A 52 4.96 -16.23 11.49
N THR A 53 3.72 -16.69 11.36
CA THR A 53 3.21 -17.30 10.13
C THR A 53 1.94 -16.58 9.67
N VAL A 54 1.96 -16.00 8.47
CA VAL A 54 0.83 -15.24 7.92
C VAL A 54 -0.19 -16.18 7.28
N GLN A 55 -1.43 -16.12 7.77
CA GLN A 55 -2.56 -16.87 7.22
C GLN A 55 -3.23 -16.11 6.07
N GLU A 56 -3.34 -14.78 6.21
CA GLU A 56 -4.00 -13.90 5.26
C GLU A 56 -3.14 -12.65 5.02
N ALA A 57 -3.00 -12.25 3.76
CA ALA A 57 -2.43 -10.96 3.37
C ALA A 57 -3.22 -10.41 2.18
N VAL A 58 -3.72 -9.18 2.32
CA VAL A 58 -4.50 -8.49 1.28
C VAL A 58 -3.97 -7.07 1.14
N THR A 59 -3.54 -6.73 -0.07
CA THR A 59 -3.11 -5.37 -0.38
C THR A 59 -4.29 -4.49 -0.74
N GLN A 60 -4.20 -3.18 -0.47
CA GLN A 60 -5.22 -2.21 -0.84
C GLN A 60 -6.59 -2.54 -0.21
N TYR A 61 -6.58 -3.04 1.03
CA TYR A 61 -7.75 -3.55 1.76
C TYR A 61 -8.62 -2.42 2.31
N GLU A 62 -9.91 -2.41 1.97
CA GLU A 62 -10.85 -1.40 2.44
C GLU A 62 -11.48 -1.78 3.79
N LEU A 63 -11.12 -1.05 4.85
CA LEU A 63 -11.84 -1.05 6.12
C LEU A 63 -12.96 -0.02 6.09
N LYS A 64 -14.19 -0.51 6.05
CA LYS A 64 -15.38 0.34 6.04
C LYS A 64 -15.76 0.76 7.45
N ASN A 65 -16.10 2.04 7.61
CA ASN A 65 -16.78 2.54 8.80
C ASN A 65 -18.09 3.20 8.34
N ILE A 66 -19.23 2.62 8.73
CA ILE A 66 -20.55 3.09 8.29
C ILE A 66 -20.86 4.51 8.81
N GLN A 67 -20.39 4.86 10.00
CA GLN A 67 -20.68 6.16 10.63
C GLN A 67 -19.56 7.18 10.43
N GLY A 68 -18.37 6.74 10.01
CA GLY A 68 -17.16 7.56 10.01
C GLY A 68 -16.35 7.42 8.72
N ARG A 69 -15.06 7.75 8.82
CA ARG A 69 -14.15 7.69 7.68
C ARG A 69 -13.68 6.25 7.46
N SER A 70 -13.90 5.70 6.28
CA SER A 70 -13.28 4.42 5.90
C SER A 70 -11.78 4.62 5.67
N ALA A 71 -11.00 3.55 5.85
CA ALA A 71 -9.58 3.52 5.51
C ALA A 71 -9.31 2.48 4.44
N LYS A 72 -8.31 2.75 3.61
CA LYS A 72 -7.78 1.77 2.65
C LYS A 72 -6.35 1.49 3.06
N LEU A 73 -6.12 0.29 3.57
CA LEU A 73 -4.84 -0.14 4.10
C LEU A 73 -3.98 -0.63 2.94
N ASP A 74 -2.70 -0.28 2.95
CA ASP A 74 -1.76 -0.69 1.93
C ASP A 74 -1.53 -2.21 1.95
N ILE A 75 -1.27 -2.78 3.13
CA ILE A 75 -1.25 -4.23 3.38
C ILE A 75 -1.98 -4.53 4.68
N TYR A 76 -3.05 -5.31 4.61
CA TYR A 76 -3.68 -5.94 5.77
C TYR A 76 -3.21 -7.39 5.87
N ALA A 77 -2.78 -7.82 7.06
CA ALA A 77 -2.38 -9.20 7.28
C ALA A 77 -2.89 -9.75 8.61
N VAL A 78 -3.06 -11.07 8.66
CA VAL A 78 -3.45 -11.82 9.87
C VAL A 78 -2.52 -13.01 10.04
N ASP A 79 -1.94 -13.19 11.23
CA ASP A 79 -1.08 -14.33 11.53
C ASP A 79 -1.84 -15.54 12.10
N SER A 80 -1.12 -16.64 12.33
CA SER A 80 -1.67 -17.89 12.89
C SER A 80 -2.18 -17.76 14.33
N THR A 81 -1.85 -16.69 15.05
CA THR A 81 -2.37 -16.40 16.40
C THR A 81 -3.63 -15.54 16.36
N GLY A 82 -4.01 -15.03 15.18
CA GLY A 82 -5.10 -14.08 14.98
C GLY A 82 -4.66 -12.62 15.13
N ALA A 83 -3.37 -12.35 15.36
CA ALA A 83 -2.86 -10.98 15.42
C ALA A 83 -3.03 -10.29 14.07
N LYS A 84 -3.41 -9.01 14.11
CA LYS A 84 -3.75 -8.22 12.91
C LYS A 84 -2.75 -7.11 12.68
N TYR A 85 -2.38 -6.93 11.41
CA TYR A 85 -1.37 -5.97 10.98
C TYR A 85 -1.94 -5.07 9.91
N ASP A 86 -1.77 -3.77 10.11
CA ASP A 86 -1.94 -2.73 9.10
C ASP A 86 -0.53 -2.19 8.77
N VAL A 87 -0.04 -2.45 7.56
CA VAL A 87 1.23 -1.90 7.09
C VAL A 87 0.94 -0.82 6.06
N GLU A 88 1.51 0.38 6.28
CA GLU A 88 1.28 1.60 5.52
C GLU A 88 2.62 2.12 4.98
N VAL A 89 2.78 2.21 3.65
CA VAL A 89 4.02 2.69 3.02
C VAL A 89 3.86 4.15 2.64
N GLN A 90 4.73 5.02 3.17
CA GLN A 90 4.51 6.47 3.12
C GLN A 90 5.73 7.22 2.60
N ARG A 91 5.62 7.75 1.39
CA ARG A 91 6.64 8.63 0.78
C ARG A 91 6.69 10.03 1.39
N SER A 92 5.57 10.47 1.97
CA SER A 92 5.45 11.77 2.63
C SER A 92 5.10 11.57 4.09
N ASP A 93 5.85 12.19 4.98
CA ASP A 93 5.62 12.14 6.44
C ASP A 93 4.21 12.64 6.83
N LYS A 94 3.60 13.50 5.99
CA LYS A 94 2.22 13.96 6.18
C LYS A 94 1.21 12.81 6.16
N GLY A 95 1.52 11.72 5.46
CA GLY A 95 0.72 10.50 5.43
C GLY A 95 0.87 9.64 6.68
N ALA A 96 1.94 9.78 7.46
CA ALA A 96 2.23 8.94 8.61
C ALA A 96 2.00 9.66 9.96
N VAL A 97 1.15 10.69 10.01
CA VAL A 97 0.95 11.44 11.26
C VAL A 97 0.41 10.54 12.39
N PRO A 98 0.85 10.69 13.65
CA PRO A 98 0.42 9.84 14.78
C PRO A 98 -1.09 9.71 14.97
N LYS A 99 -1.85 10.76 14.63
CA LYS A 99 -3.32 10.72 14.68
C LYS A 99 -3.92 9.73 13.69
N ARG A 100 -3.30 9.53 12.51
CA ARG A 100 -3.69 8.49 11.54
C ARG A 100 -3.40 7.11 12.11
N GLY A 101 -2.21 6.90 12.69
CA GLY A 101 -1.89 5.64 13.35
C GLY A 101 -2.92 5.24 14.40
N ARG A 102 -3.27 6.16 15.31
CA ARG A 102 -4.33 5.94 16.30
C ARG A 102 -5.70 5.64 15.66
N TYR A 103 -6.04 6.31 14.56
CA TYR A 103 -7.30 6.09 13.86
C TYR A 103 -7.35 4.70 13.21
N ASN A 104 -6.28 4.30 12.53
CA ASN A 104 -6.16 2.97 11.93
C ASN A 104 -6.21 1.88 13.01
N SER A 105 -5.54 2.04 14.15
CA SER A 105 -5.65 1.10 15.29
C SER A 105 -7.11 0.93 15.72
N SER A 106 -7.85 2.04 15.87
CA SER A 106 -9.28 1.98 16.22
C SER A 106 -10.11 1.26 15.16
N LEU A 107 -9.80 1.43 13.87
CA LEU A 107 -10.53 0.75 12.80
C LEU A 107 -10.28 -0.77 12.79
N LEU A 108 -9.05 -1.21 13.09
CA LEU A 108 -8.75 -2.64 13.25
C LEU A 108 -9.61 -3.25 14.37
N ASP A 109 -9.67 -2.59 15.53
CA ASP A 109 -10.46 -3.08 16.68
C ASP A 109 -11.97 -3.08 16.37
N CYS A 110 -12.49 -2.00 15.78
CA CYS A 110 -13.92 -1.87 15.43
C CYS A 110 -14.40 -2.92 14.43
N ASN A 111 -13.50 -3.48 13.61
CA ASN A 111 -13.83 -4.52 12.63
C ASN A 111 -13.45 -5.93 13.13
N THR A 112 -13.26 -6.10 14.44
CA THR A 112 -12.87 -7.39 15.03
C THR A 112 -13.91 -7.99 15.95
N LEU A 113 -14.63 -7.18 16.73
CA LEU A 113 -15.62 -7.66 17.69
C LEU A 113 -17.04 -7.49 17.15
N ASP A 114 -17.91 -8.46 17.44
CA ASP A 114 -19.34 -8.36 17.23
C ASP A 114 -20.06 -7.75 18.45
N THR A 115 -21.33 -7.38 18.26
CA THR A 115 -22.14 -6.81 19.35
C THR A 115 -22.34 -7.83 20.48
N GLY A 116 -21.88 -7.47 21.69
CA GLY A 116 -21.96 -8.32 22.88
C GLY A 116 -20.72 -9.17 23.15
N ASP A 117 -19.69 -9.09 22.31
CA ASP A 117 -18.42 -9.73 22.58
C ASP A 117 -17.66 -9.11 23.76
N ASN A 118 -16.86 -9.96 24.41
CA ASN A 118 -15.93 -9.52 25.44
C ASN A 118 -14.70 -8.85 24.79
N PHE A 119 -14.28 -7.70 25.30
CA PHE A 119 -13.10 -6.97 24.85
C PHE A 119 -11.80 -7.76 24.98
N GLU A 120 -11.72 -8.72 25.91
CA GLU A 120 -10.58 -9.65 26.04
C GLU A 120 -10.38 -10.55 24.81
N LYS A 121 -11.33 -10.57 23.86
CA LYS A 121 -11.19 -11.25 22.57
C LYS A 121 -10.44 -10.40 21.53
N LEU A 122 -10.12 -9.14 21.82
CA LEU A 122 -9.34 -8.32 20.90
C LEU A 122 -7.98 -9.00 20.68
N PRO A 123 -7.61 -9.28 19.43
CA PRO A 123 -6.30 -9.81 19.13
C PRO A 123 -5.25 -8.72 19.30
N LYS A 124 -4.00 -9.14 19.39
CA LYS A 124 -2.87 -8.24 19.25
C LYS A 124 -2.94 -7.47 17.93
N THR A 125 -2.76 -6.16 17.96
CA THR A 125 -2.82 -5.32 16.76
C THR A 125 -1.56 -4.47 16.58
N TYR A 126 -1.14 -4.31 15.33
CA TYR A 126 -0.07 -3.41 14.95
C TYR A 126 -0.45 -2.53 13.77
N VAL A 127 -0.20 -1.23 13.90
CA VAL A 127 -0.13 -0.31 12.76
C VAL A 127 1.35 -0.02 12.51
N ILE A 128 1.84 -0.31 11.31
CA ILE A 128 3.25 -0.25 10.94
C ILE A 128 3.40 0.74 9.78
N PHE A 129 3.95 1.91 10.05
CA PHE A 129 4.33 2.86 9.01
C PHE A 129 5.76 2.57 8.53
N ILE A 130 5.93 2.36 7.23
CA ILE A 130 7.24 2.39 6.57
C ILE A 130 7.38 3.75 5.91
N THR A 131 8.11 4.66 6.54
CA THR A 131 8.25 6.04 6.05
C THR A 131 9.51 6.21 5.23
N GLU A 132 9.46 6.96 4.12
CA GLU A 132 10.64 7.18 3.26
C GLU A 132 11.80 7.84 4.04
N ASN A 133 11.47 8.67 5.03
CA ASN A 133 12.42 9.35 5.91
C ASN A 133 12.40 8.78 7.34
N ASP A 134 13.40 9.18 8.14
CA ASP A 134 13.36 9.01 9.59
C ASP A 134 12.35 9.98 10.22
N TYR A 135 11.11 9.53 10.37
CA TYR A 135 9.98 10.36 10.83
C TYR A 135 10.26 11.06 12.17
N PHE A 136 10.90 10.36 13.12
CA PHE A 136 11.23 10.91 14.44
C PHE A 136 12.62 11.54 14.52
N ARG A 137 13.45 11.39 13.48
CA ARG A 137 14.86 11.81 13.48
C ARG A 137 15.65 11.20 14.63
N ALA A 138 15.32 9.97 14.99
CA ALA A 138 15.91 9.27 16.13
C ALA A 138 17.23 8.57 15.77
N GLY A 139 17.54 8.42 14.46
CA GLY A 139 18.69 7.66 13.99
C GLY A 139 18.58 6.16 14.24
N LEU A 140 17.39 5.67 14.58
CA LEU A 140 17.11 4.27 14.85
C LEU A 140 16.54 3.57 13.60
N PRO A 141 16.71 2.25 13.45
CA PRO A 141 16.07 1.48 12.37
C PRO A 141 14.54 1.56 12.39
N MET A 142 13.96 1.64 13.59
CA MET A 142 12.54 1.81 13.80
C MET A 142 12.25 2.30 15.22
N CYS A 143 11.07 2.88 15.42
CA CYS A 143 10.54 3.24 16.73
C CYS A 143 9.23 2.48 16.98
N THR A 144 9.15 1.81 18.12
CA THR A 144 7.94 1.11 18.58
C THR A 144 7.25 1.93 19.66
N ILE A 145 5.95 2.17 19.50
CA ILE A 145 5.12 2.96 20.40
C ILE A 145 4.07 2.03 21.00
N THR A 146 4.08 1.95 22.33
CA THR A 146 3.08 1.27 23.15
C THR A 146 2.59 2.23 24.24
N ARG A 147 1.42 1.96 24.82
CA ARG A 147 0.93 2.73 25.97
C ARG A 147 1.70 2.34 27.23
N CYS A 148 1.88 3.31 28.13
CA CYS A 148 2.56 3.12 29.41
C CYS A 148 1.83 3.83 30.55
N ILE A 149 2.11 3.38 31.77
CA ILE A 149 1.60 3.95 33.01
C ILE A 149 2.58 5.03 33.49
N THR A 150 2.25 6.29 33.25
CA THR A 150 3.18 7.43 33.41
C THR A 150 3.61 7.68 34.86
N ASN A 151 2.74 7.40 35.83
CA ASN A 151 3.03 7.52 37.27
C ASN A 151 3.65 6.26 37.88
N MET A 152 3.95 5.24 37.08
CA MET A 152 4.60 4.00 37.50
C MET A 152 5.87 3.74 36.67
N GLY A 153 6.70 4.78 36.52
CA GLY A 153 7.99 4.67 35.80
C GLY A 153 7.85 4.24 34.34
N ASN A 154 6.73 4.59 33.69
CA ASN A 154 6.38 4.16 32.33
C ASN A 154 6.30 2.64 32.17
N ALA A 155 5.82 1.91 33.19
CA ALA A 155 5.49 0.49 33.06
C ALA A 155 4.57 0.24 31.85
N VAL A 156 4.77 -0.86 31.14
CA VAL A 156 3.98 -1.23 29.96
C VAL A 156 2.52 -1.43 30.37
N TYR A 157 1.60 -0.78 29.67
CA TYR A 157 0.17 -0.87 29.97
C TYR A 157 -0.42 -2.24 29.62
N GLY A 158 0.07 -2.86 28.54
CA GLY A 158 -0.25 -4.25 28.19
C GLY A 158 -1.57 -4.44 27.47
N ASP A 159 -2.06 -3.44 26.72
CA ASP A 159 -3.27 -3.52 25.90
C ASP A 159 -3.08 -4.17 24.52
N GLU A 160 -1.91 -4.80 24.30
CA GLU A 160 -1.57 -5.57 23.10
C GLU A 160 -1.71 -4.82 21.76
N SER A 161 -1.79 -3.49 21.81
CA SER A 161 -1.79 -2.62 20.64
C SER A 161 -0.45 -1.90 20.48
N GLY A 162 0.10 -1.91 19.28
CA GLY A 162 1.37 -1.26 18.95
C GLY A 162 1.28 -0.39 17.70
N ILE A 163 2.08 0.68 17.67
CA ILE A 163 2.37 1.43 16.45
C ILE A 163 3.87 1.39 16.21
N ILE A 164 4.29 1.04 15.00
CA ILE A 164 5.72 0.97 14.63
C ILE A 164 5.96 1.96 13.50
N TYR A 165 7.04 2.73 13.61
CA TYR A 165 7.56 3.56 12.52
C TYR A 165 8.90 2.99 12.09
N VAL A 166 8.93 2.37 10.93
CA VAL A 166 10.16 1.89 10.30
C VAL A 166 10.80 3.05 9.54
N ASN A 167 12.08 3.30 9.85
CA ASN A 167 12.87 4.33 9.21
C ASN A 167 13.34 3.85 7.84
N GLY A 168 12.63 4.23 6.78
CA GLY A 168 12.97 3.89 5.40
C GLY A 168 14.27 4.52 4.91
N ALA A 169 14.82 5.52 5.59
CA ALA A 169 16.15 6.05 5.29
C ALA A 169 17.29 5.22 5.91
N ASN A 170 16.98 4.23 6.77
CA ASN A 170 18.01 3.40 7.39
C ASN A 170 18.75 2.54 6.35
N ARG A 171 20.08 2.51 6.43
CA ARG A 171 20.97 1.74 5.53
C ARG A 171 22.02 0.93 6.30
N ASP A 172 21.82 0.69 7.59
CA ASP A 172 22.72 -0.16 8.37
C ASP A 172 22.62 -1.66 7.98
N ASP A 173 23.48 -2.47 8.59
CA ASP A 173 23.58 -3.91 8.33
C ASP A 173 22.55 -4.76 9.10
N SER A 174 21.65 -4.12 9.86
CA SER A 174 20.57 -4.84 10.56
C SER A 174 19.59 -5.46 9.56
N ALA A 175 18.77 -6.41 10.01
CA ALA A 175 17.74 -7.00 9.18
C ALA A 175 16.77 -5.93 8.62
N VAL A 176 16.36 -4.98 9.47
CA VAL A 176 15.52 -3.86 9.04
C VAL A 176 16.27 -2.92 8.10
N GLY A 177 17.54 -2.62 8.35
CA GLY A 177 18.36 -1.80 7.45
C GLY A 177 18.49 -2.39 6.05
N LYS A 178 18.76 -3.69 5.95
CA LYS A 178 18.78 -4.44 4.68
C LYS A 178 17.42 -4.46 3.99
N LEU A 179 16.34 -4.62 4.75
CA LEU A 179 14.99 -4.57 4.21
C LEU A 179 14.69 -3.18 3.64
N MET A 180 15.11 -2.11 4.32
CA MET A 180 14.93 -0.75 3.82
C MET A 180 15.82 -0.44 2.62
N GLN A 181 17.01 -1.06 2.50
CA GLN A 181 17.78 -1.01 1.26
C GLN A 181 17.00 -1.63 0.10
N ASP A 182 16.34 -2.76 0.32
CA ASP A 182 15.50 -3.46 -0.67
C ASP A 182 14.29 -2.61 -1.07
N PHE A 183 13.64 -1.93 -0.12
CA PHE A 183 12.50 -1.07 -0.42
C PHE A 183 12.84 0.09 -1.37
N PHE A 184 14.10 0.52 -1.39
CA PHE A 184 14.59 1.58 -2.27
C PHE A 184 15.32 1.06 -3.51
N CYS A 185 15.55 -0.25 -3.59
CA CYS A 185 16.32 -0.85 -4.67
C CYS A 185 15.50 -0.90 -5.96
N LYS A 186 16.08 -0.38 -7.05
CA LYS A 186 15.49 -0.51 -8.39
C LYS A 186 15.89 -1.81 -9.08
N ASN A 187 17.09 -2.33 -8.79
CA ASN A 187 17.60 -3.52 -9.45
C ASN A 187 17.32 -4.76 -8.57
N PRO A 188 16.44 -5.69 -8.99
CA PRO A 188 16.10 -6.86 -8.19
C PRO A 188 17.34 -7.68 -7.79
N HIS A 189 18.29 -7.84 -8.71
CA HIS A 189 19.53 -8.61 -8.51
C HIS A 189 20.49 -8.02 -7.47
N LYS A 190 20.17 -6.85 -6.89
CA LYS A 190 20.93 -6.20 -5.80
C LYS A 190 20.17 -6.18 -4.48
N MET A 191 18.99 -6.79 -4.41
CA MET A 191 18.21 -6.91 -3.19
C MET A 191 18.84 -7.97 -2.26
N ASN A 192 18.72 -7.74 -0.96
CA ASN A 192 19.27 -8.56 0.11
C ASN A 192 18.41 -9.80 0.38
N TYR A 193 17.09 -9.67 0.26
CA TYR A 193 16.16 -10.75 0.53
C TYR A 193 15.69 -11.42 -0.75
N GLU A 194 16.11 -12.67 -0.94
CA GLU A 194 15.86 -13.49 -2.14
C GLU A 194 14.38 -13.53 -2.56
N LEU A 195 13.47 -13.64 -1.60
CA LEU A 195 12.03 -13.69 -1.89
C LEU A 195 11.53 -12.38 -2.54
N LEU A 196 11.93 -11.23 -1.98
CA LEU A 196 11.58 -9.92 -2.54
C LEU A 196 12.31 -9.66 -3.86
N SER A 197 13.57 -10.11 -3.97
CA SER A 197 14.37 -10.08 -5.20
C SER A 197 13.64 -10.76 -6.35
N ARG A 198 13.29 -12.06 -6.20
CA ARG A 198 12.60 -12.84 -7.22
C ARG A 198 11.23 -12.26 -7.59
N ARG A 199 10.47 -11.80 -6.59
CA ARG A 199 9.15 -11.21 -6.82
C ARG A 199 9.25 -9.89 -7.60
N THR A 200 10.24 -9.07 -7.25
CA THR A 200 10.55 -7.80 -7.95
C THR A 200 11.05 -8.05 -9.37
N GLU A 201 11.94 -9.04 -9.55
CA GLU A 201 12.44 -9.49 -10.85
C GLU A 201 11.30 -9.92 -11.77
N TYR A 202 10.40 -10.75 -11.26
CA TYR A 202 9.23 -11.21 -12.03
C TYR A 202 8.46 -10.04 -12.65
N PHE A 203 8.09 -9.02 -11.86
CA PHE A 203 7.32 -7.88 -12.36
C PHE A 203 8.12 -6.90 -13.24
N LYS A 204 9.45 -6.99 -13.25
CA LYS A 204 10.32 -6.07 -13.99
C LYS A 204 10.95 -6.65 -15.25
N GLU A 205 11.13 -7.97 -15.29
CA GLU A 205 11.95 -8.64 -16.31
C GLU A 205 11.23 -9.80 -16.99
N SER A 206 10.28 -10.45 -16.32
CA SER A 206 9.49 -11.50 -16.97
C SER A 206 8.44 -10.89 -17.90
N LYS A 207 8.18 -11.54 -19.04
CA LYS A 207 7.17 -11.09 -19.99
C LYS A 207 5.79 -10.93 -19.34
N GLU A 208 5.34 -11.94 -18.59
CA GLU A 208 4.02 -11.96 -17.94
C GLU A 208 3.89 -10.88 -16.85
N GLY A 209 4.94 -10.70 -16.04
CA GLY A 209 4.98 -9.67 -15.01
C GLY A 209 4.98 -8.26 -15.60
N VAL A 210 5.79 -8.01 -16.64
CA VAL A 210 5.82 -6.73 -17.35
C VAL A 210 4.49 -6.44 -18.04
N ASP A 211 3.91 -7.42 -18.74
CA ASP A 211 2.58 -7.26 -19.38
C ASP A 211 1.50 -6.93 -18.34
N THR A 212 1.55 -7.55 -17.17
CA THR A 212 0.65 -7.24 -16.04
C THR A 212 0.83 -5.80 -15.58
N MET A 213 2.06 -5.32 -15.42
CA MET A 213 2.36 -3.96 -14.99
C MET A 213 1.97 -2.91 -16.05
N CYS A 214 2.22 -3.16 -17.33
CA CYS A 214 1.80 -2.29 -18.43
C CYS A 214 0.27 -2.11 -18.42
N LYS A 215 -0.48 -3.21 -18.28
CA LYS A 215 -1.95 -3.16 -18.19
C LYS A 215 -2.43 -2.37 -16.98
N LEU A 216 -1.79 -2.49 -15.82
CA LEU A 216 -2.13 -1.68 -14.65
C LEU A 216 -1.91 -0.19 -14.89
N MET A 217 -0.84 0.17 -15.60
CA MET A 217 -0.57 1.56 -15.97
C MET A 217 -1.63 2.11 -16.93
N GLU A 218 -2.08 1.32 -17.90
CA GLU A 218 -3.20 1.66 -18.79
C GLU A 218 -4.50 1.84 -18.02
N ASP A 219 -4.88 0.86 -17.20
CA ASP A 219 -6.10 0.92 -16.38
C ASP A 219 -6.10 2.16 -15.48
N TYR A 220 -4.93 2.55 -14.95
CA TYR A 220 -4.78 3.76 -14.14
C TYR A 220 -4.91 5.04 -14.98
N ALA A 221 -4.28 5.08 -16.16
CA ALA A 221 -4.38 6.21 -17.09
C ALA A 221 -5.84 6.42 -17.53
N ASP A 222 -6.55 5.34 -17.85
CA ASP A 222 -7.97 5.36 -18.23
C ASP A 222 -8.86 5.86 -17.08
N LYS A 223 -8.67 5.34 -15.86
CA LYS A 223 -9.40 5.81 -14.67
C LYS A 223 -9.18 7.30 -14.44
N ARG A 224 -7.93 7.77 -14.59
CA ARG A 224 -7.60 9.19 -14.44
C ARG A 224 -8.24 10.05 -15.53
N ALA A 225 -8.17 9.61 -16.78
CA ALA A 225 -8.80 10.31 -17.90
C ALA A 225 -10.33 10.39 -17.72
N LYS A 226 -10.96 9.34 -17.19
CA LYS A 226 -12.38 9.31 -16.84
C LYS A 226 -12.72 10.31 -15.72
N SER A 227 -11.89 10.39 -14.67
CA SER A 227 -12.07 11.37 -13.60
C SER A 227 -11.99 12.81 -14.13
N ILE A 228 -10.98 13.10 -14.97
CA ILE A 228 -10.82 14.42 -15.60
C ILE A 228 -12.02 14.73 -16.50
N ALA A 229 -12.51 13.77 -17.28
CA ALA A 229 -13.71 13.97 -18.09
C ALA A 229 -14.91 14.42 -17.24
N VAL A 230 -15.12 13.78 -16.09
CA VAL A 230 -16.22 14.13 -15.15
C VAL A 230 -16.03 15.52 -14.55
N GLU A 231 -14.80 15.92 -14.24
CA GLU A 231 -14.49 17.27 -13.75
C GLU A 231 -14.76 18.33 -14.83
N LEU A 232 -14.26 18.14 -16.06
CA LEU A 232 -14.52 19.04 -17.19
C LEU A 232 -16.02 19.20 -17.45
N TRP A 233 -16.78 18.11 -17.34
CA TRP A 233 -18.23 18.12 -17.43
C TRP A 233 -18.83 18.98 -16.32
N LYS A 234 -18.45 18.77 -15.06
CA LYS A 234 -18.91 19.58 -13.91
C LYS A 234 -18.59 21.07 -14.06
N ASP A 235 -17.44 21.40 -14.65
CA ASP A 235 -17.00 22.77 -14.91
C ASP A 235 -17.66 23.42 -16.15
N GLY A 236 -18.62 22.74 -16.78
CA GLY A 236 -19.48 23.31 -17.82
C GLY A 236 -19.07 23.00 -19.26
N ILE A 237 -18.00 22.23 -19.48
CA ILE A 237 -17.67 21.74 -20.82
C ILE A 237 -18.59 20.54 -21.13
N ARG A 238 -19.70 20.79 -21.82
CA ARG A 238 -20.73 19.77 -22.18
C ARG A 238 -20.57 19.17 -23.57
N ASP A 239 -19.54 19.56 -24.31
CA ASP A 239 -19.23 19.03 -25.63
C ASP A 239 -18.43 17.73 -25.50
N VAL A 240 -19.07 16.60 -25.82
CA VAL A 240 -18.49 15.25 -25.71
C VAL A 240 -17.30 15.04 -26.66
N GLU A 241 -17.28 15.68 -27.83
CA GLU A 241 -16.15 15.60 -28.77
C GLU A 241 -14.97 16.41 -28.26
N ARG A 242 -15.25 17.58 -27.66
CA ARG A 242 -14.22 18.36 -26.98
C ARG A 242 -13.65 17.62 -25.78
N ILE A 243 -14.47 16.99 -24.95
CA ILE A 243 -13.99 16.21 -23.79
C ILE A 243 -13.15 15.02 -24.27
N SER A 244 -13.61 14.26 -25.26
CA SER A 244 -12.85 13.15 -25.86
C SER A 244 -11.47 13.59 -26.36
N ARG A 245 -11.37 14.72 -27.06
CA ARG A 245 -10.06 15.25 -27.50
C ARG A 245 -9.16 15.66 -26.32
N LEU A 246 -9.71 16.31 -25.30
CA LEU A 246 -8.94 16.80 -24.15
C LEU A 246 -8.42 15.67 -23.25
N THR A 247 -9.21 14.60 -23.08
CA THR A 247 -8.84 13.46 -22.23
C THR A 247 -8.20 12.31 -23.00
N LYS A 248 -8.23 12.38 -24.34
CA LYS A 248 -7.83 11.30 -25.27
C LYS A 248 -8.65 10.01 -25.12
N LEU A 249 -9.77 10.05 -24.39
CA LEU A 249 -10.68 8.90 -24.31
C LEU A 249 -11.43 8.71 -25.64
N PRO A 250 -11.72 7.47 -26.05
CA PRO A 250 -12.59 7.20 -27.19
C PRO A 250 -13.93 7.91 -27.03
N LEU A 251 -14.45 8.49 -28.11
CA LEU A 251 -15.70 9.26 -28.08
C LEU A 251 -16.87 8.45 -27.50
N ASP A 252 -16.93 7.17 -27.82
CA ASP A 252 -17.95 6.23 -27.37
C ASP A 252 -17.88 6.01 -25.85
N GLU A 253 -16.69 6.02 -25.25
CA GLU A 253 -16.54 5.94 -23.80
C GLU A 253 -16.99 7.24 -23.13
N VAL A 254 -16.61 8.40 -23.69
CA VAL A 254 -17.04 9.71 -23.17
C VAL A 254 -18.56 9.85 -23.27
N LYS A 255 -19.16 9.40 -24.37
CA LYS A 255 -20.61 9.33 -24.49
C LYS A 255 -21.19 8.50 -23.36
N LYS A 256 -20.78 7.24 -23.19
CA LYS A 256 -21.27 6.35 -22.11
C LYS A 256 -21.13 6.95 -20.71
N LEU A 257 -20.06 7.71 -20.41
CA LEU A 257 -19.87 8.36 -19.11
C LEU A 257 -20.97 9.37 -18.77
N PHE A 258 -21.50 10.05 -19.78
CA PHE A 258 -22.49 11.13 -19.62
C PHE A 258 -23.84 10.79 -20.27
N ASP A 259 -23.99 9.59 -20.81
CA ASP A 259 -25.24 9.05 -21.32
C ASP A 259 -26.12 8.63 -20.15
N THR A 260 -26.62 9.61 -19.40
CA THR A 260 -27.80 9.39 -18.58
C THR A 260 -29.02 9.45 -19.47
N LYS A 261 -29.71 8.31 -19.62
CA LYS A 261 -31.18 8.33 -19.63
C LYS A 261 -31.60 9.27 -18.51
N SER A 262 -32.28 10.36 -18.87
CA SER A 262 -33.09 11.12 -17.95
C SER A 262 -34.06 10.17 -17.23
N ALA A 263 -33.87 9.99 -15.93
CA ALA A 263 -34.85 9.45 -15.00
C ALA A 263 -34.59 10.05 -13.62
#